data_AF-A0A916GPR3-F1
#
_entry.id   AF-A0A916GPR3-F1
#
_cell.length_a   1.000
_cell.length_b   1.000
_cell.length_c   1.000
_cell.angle_alpha   90.00
_cell.angle_beta   90.00
_cell.angle_gamma   90.00
#
_symmetry.space_group_name_H-M   'P 1'
#
loop_
_entity.id
_entity.type
_entity.pdbx_description
1 polymer ?
#
loop_
_entity_poly.entity_id
_entity_poly.type
_entity_poly.pdbx_seq_one_letter_code
_entity_poly.pdbx_strand_id
1 'polypeptide(L)'
;KIEAGKVSFETIDFHLDEVMDGIADLAAIKAQEKGLELLFDIGADVPIALVGDPLRLGQVLTNLVGNAIKFTERGEVTIGISLVGRDADDGVRLRFAVTDTGVGLTEEQRQRLFNAFSQADTSTTRKYGGTGLGLTISKRLVQLMEGDIAVESQPGVGSTFHFTARFGVHAEQRILHATANYVPGLRILVVDDNASARDIFLAMLRSLRFEATAATGGKEALAELEAAQRAGTPYGLVLMDWRMPHMDGVEAIRHIRADRSLVDTPLCLMVTAYSREDLLKRVEEAQLRIDGLLVKPVSPSTLCDSIMTVFGQEVGRGWRKQQRDAGHNETAKQLRGAHLLLVEDNDMNRELALEILGNAGIRVDVAGNGLEALTMVSAGAYDGVLMDCQMPVMDGFEATRRIRADGRFDRLPVIAMTANAMAGDREKCLACGMNDHIAKPIDVRQMFATLARWVTPAVPAAAADARDAAPAMAAIPPMAGIDVDAALIRVGGDAGLLRKMLAW
;
A
#
# COMPACT_ATOMS: atom_id res chain seq x y z
N LYS A 1 25.36 10.32 8.12
CA LYS A 1 26.84 10.30 8.30
C LYS A 1 27.22 9.09 9.15
N ILE A 2 27.97 8.12 8.60
CA ILE A 2 28.28 6.79 9.20
C ILE A 2 29.70 6.75 9.83
N GLU A 3 30.47 7.82 9.73
CA GLU A 3 31.90 7.86 10.07
C GLU A 3 32.21 7.99 11.58
N ALA A 4 31.23 8.22 12.44
CA ALA A 4 31.47 8.48 13.88
C ALA A 4 31.25 7.27 14.81
N GLY A 5 31.00 6.06 14.27
CA GLY A 5 30.82 4.86 15.09
C GLY A 5 29.56 4.82 15.97
N LYS A 6 28.76 5.89 16.00
CA LYS A 6 27.46 5.99 16.67
C LYS A 6 26.34 5.80 15.65
N VAL A 7 26.13 4.56 15.19
CA VAL A 7 24.86 4.21 14.55
C VAL A 7 23.97 3.69 15.67
N SER A 8 23.01 4.50 16.10
CA SER A 8 21.93 4.00 16.97
C SER A 8 21.03 3.12 16.13
N PHE A 9 20.82 1.89 16.60
CA PHE A 9 19.87 0.97 16.01
C PHE A 9 18.52 1.23 16.68
N GLU A 10 17.49 1.49 15.89
CA GLU A 10 16.15 1.64 16.42
C GLU A 10 15.48 0.27 16.49
N THR A 11 14.63 0.06 17.49
CA THR A 11 13.86 -1.17 17.64
C THR A 11 12.41 -0.77 17.74
N ILE A 12 11.75 -0.76 16.57
CA ILE A 12 10.38 -0.32 16.40
C ILE A 12 9.56 -1.40 15.72
N ASP A 13 8.25 -1.36 15.93
CA ASP A 13 7.31 -2.19 15.19
C ASP A 13 7.22 -1.69 13.75
N PHE A 14 7.32 -2.61 12.79
CA PHE A 14 7.19 -2.29 11.37
C PHE A 14 6.57 -3.46 10.60
N HIS A 15 6.04 -3.15 9.41
CA HIS A 15 5.58 -4.17 8.49
C HIS A 15 6.56 -4.34 7.32
N LEU A 16 6.90 -5.59 7.03
CA LEU A 16 7.90 -5.92 5.99
C LEU A 16 7.42 -5.53 4.59
N ASP A 17 6.12 -5.67 4.31
CA ASP A 17 5.49 -5.27 3.05
C ASP A 17 5.69 -3.77 2.75
N GLU A 18 5.56 -2.89 3.74
CA GLU A 18 5.80 -1.44 3.57
C GLU A 18 7.24 -1.14 3.15
N VAL A 19 8.21 -1.88 3.71
CA VAL A 19 9.63 -1.76 3.30
C VAL A 19 9.80 -2.22 1.86
N MET A 20 9.14 -3.32 1.47
CA MET A 20 9.20 -3.85 0.11
C MET A 20 8.54 -2.92 -0.90
N ASP A 21 7.38 -2.35 -0.58
CA ASP A 21 6.67 -1.38 -1.42
C ASP A 21 7.51 -0.09 -1.60
N GLY A 22 8.17 0.39 -0.55
CA GLY A 22 9.10 1.52 -0.67
C GLY A 22 10.30 1.23 -1.58
N ILE A 23 10.83 -0.01 -1.55
CA ILE A 23 11.90 -0.44 -2.46
C ILE A 23 11.36 -0.57 -3.89
N ALA A 24 10.15 -1.10 -4.06
CA ALA A 24 9.47 -1.23 -5.34
C ALA A 24 9.36 0.14 -6.03
N ASP A 25 8.84 1.16 -5.34
CA ASP A 25 8.65 2.49 -5.88
C ASP A 25 9.96 3.15 -6.32
N LEU A 26 11.01 3.00 -5.51
CA LEU A 26 12.34 3.56 -5.80
C LEU A 26 13.06 2.85 -6.97
N ALA A 27 12.83 1.54 -7.10
CA ALA A 27 13.49 0.70 -8.08
C ALA A 27 12.74 0.64 -9.42
N ALA A 28 11.41 0.79 -9.40
CA ALA A 28 10.53 0.64 -10.55
C ALA A 28 10.94 1.54 -11.72
N ILE A 29 11.16 2.83 -11.47
CA ILE A 29 11.53 3.79 -12.53
C ILE A 29 12.83 3.36 -13.24
N LYS A 30 13.86 3.00 -12.46
CA LYS A 30 15.17 2.61 -13.01
C LYS A 30 15.15 1.27 -13.73
N ALA A 31 14.38 0.32 -13.20
CA ALA A 31 14.17 -0.98 -13.84
C ALA A 31 13.42 -0.79 -15.17
N GLN A 32 12.36 0.02 -15.18
CA GLN A 32 11.56 0.33 -16.36
C GLN A 32 12.36 1.04 -17.45
N GLU A 33 13.18 2.04 -17.10
CA GLU A 33 14.08 2.72 -18.05
C GLU A 33 15.03 1.75 -18.79
N LYS A 34 15.46 0.68 -18.10
CA LYS A 34 16.29 -0.37 -18.67
C LYS A 34 15.50 -1.53 -19.30
N GLY A 35 14.18 -1.56 -19.12
CA GLY A 35 13.32 -2.69 -19.50
C GLY A 35 13.67 -3.98 -18.74
N LEU A 36 14.10 -3.86 -17.49
CA LEU A 36 14.35 -5.01 -16.60
C LEU A 36 13.07 -5.39 -15.88
N GLU A 37 12.86 -6.68 -15.69
CA GLU A 37 11.80 -7.18 -14.82
C GLU A 37 12.26 -7.16 -13.36
N LEU A 38 11.42 -6.61 -12.49
CA LEU A 38 11.67 -6.57 -11.05
C LEU A 38 10.61 -7.43 -10.35
N LEU A 39 11.06 -8.48 -9.67
CA LEU A 39 10.22 -9.51 -9.08
C LEU A 39 10.45 -9.60 -7.57
N PHE A 40 9.40 -9.86 -6.80
CA PHE A 40 9.46 -10.08 -5.35
C PHE A 40 9.05 -11.51 -5.02
N ASP A 41 9.93 -12.30 -4.41
CA ASP A 41 9.66 -13.68 -4.01
C ASP A 41 9.69 -13.79 -2.49
N ILE A 42 8.53 -13.67 -1.85
CA ILE A 42 8.41 -13.69 -0.39
C ILE A 42 7.84 -15.03 0.05
N GLY A 43 8.61 -15.77 0.85
CA GLY A 43 8.22 -17.05 1.41
C GLY A 43 6.94 -16.96 2.25
N ALA A 44 6.06 -17.96 2.12
CA ALA A 44 4.75 -17.98 2.79
C ALA A 44 4.82 -18.06 4.33
N ASP A 45 5.96 -18.46 4.87
CA ASP A 45 6.24 -18.61 6.30
C ASP A 45 6.94 -17.39 6.92
N VAL A 46 7.24 -16.37 6.11
CA VAL A 46 7.85 -15.12 6.55
C VAL A 46 6.82 -14.26 7.31
N PRO A 47 7.07 -13.89 8.58
CA PRO A 47 6.20 -12.97 9.30
C PRO A 47 6.22 -11.57 8.68
N ILE A 48 5.06 -10.91 8.65
CA ILE A 48 4.91 -9.57 8.05
C ILE A 48 5.15 -8.48 9.10
N ALA A 49 4.64 -8.67 10.33
CA ALA A 49 4.83 -7.72 11.41
C ALA A 49 6.08 -8.10 12.23
N LEU A 50 7.09 -7.24 12.15
CA LEU A 50 8.42 -7.45 12.71
C LEU A 50 8.80 -6.32 13.66
N VAL A 51 9.78 -6.58 14.51
CA VAL A 51 10.36 -5.60 15.43
C VAL A 51 11.84 -5.45 15.09
N GLY A 52 12.27 -4.23 14.75
CA GLY A 52 13.64 -3.94 14.33
C GLY A 52 13.79 -2.54 13.73
N ASP A 53 14.78 -2.38 12.85
CA ASP A 53 15.07 -1.10 12.18
C ASP A 53 14.72 -1.18 10.68
N PRO A 54 13.50 -0.79 10.26
CA PRO A 54 13.09 -0.85 8.85
C PRO A 54 13.94 0.07 7.96
N LEU A 55 14.44 1.18 8.50
CA LEU A 55 15.25 2.14 7.74
C LEU A 55 16.60 1.53 7.35
N ARG A 56 17.26 0.83 8.28
CA ARG A 56 18.54 0.15 7.99
C ARG A 56 18.35 -1.05 7.10
N LEU A 57 17.28 -1.84 7.30
CA LEU A 57 16.92 -2.92 6.40
C LEU A 57 16.71 -2.40 4.97
N GLY A 58 15.87 -1.37 4.82
CA GLY A 58 15.59 -0.71 3.54
C GLY A 58 16.85 -0.13 2.90
N GLN A 59 17.79 0.43 3.69
CA GLN A 59 19.06 0.93 3.17
C GLN A 59 19.96 -0.20 2.60
N VAL A 60 20.02 -1.36 3.26
CA VAL A 60 20.78 -2.52 2.75
C VAL A 60 20.17 -3.00 1.44
N LEU A 61 18.85 -3.23 1.42
CA LEU A 61 18.14 -3.72 0.24
C LEU A 61 18.21 -2.73 -0.93
N THR A 62 17.97 -1.43 -0.70
CA THR A 62 18.05 -0.40 -1.73
C THR A 62 19.42 -0.35 -2.40
N ASN A 63 20.50 -0.54 -1.64
CA ASN A 63 21.84 -0.60 -2.21
C ASN A 63 22.05 -1.87 -3.06
N LEU A 64 21.63 -3.04 -2.56
CA LEU A 64 21.76 -4.29 -3.31
C LEU A 64 20.93 -4.28 -4.60
N VAL A 65 19.66 -3.88 -4.53
CA VAL A 65 18.76 -3.73 -5.67
C VAL A 65 19.28 -2.68 -6.66
N GLY A 66 19.78 -1.55 -6.16
CA GLY A 66 20.40 -0.53 -7.00
C GLY A 66 21.61 -1.05 -7.77
N ASN A 67 22.43 -1.92 -7.15
CA ASN A 67 23.55 -2.56 -7.83
C ASN A 67 23.08 -3.60 -8.86
N ALA A 68 22.11 -4.45 -8.50
CA ALA A 68 21.52 -5.42 -9.41
C ALA A 68 20.98 -4.75 -10.70
N ILE A 69 20.15 -3.70 -10.55
CA ILE A 69 19.63 -2.93 -11.69
C ILE A 69 20.77 -2.26 -12.47
N LYS A 70 21.79 -1.75 -11.80
CA LYS A 70 22.93 -1.08 -12.44
C LYS A 70 23.76 -2.02 -13.32
N PHE A 71 24.02 -3.24 -12.86
CA PHE A 71 24.90 -4.22 -13.53
C PHE A 71 24.17 -5.23 -14.42
N THR A 72 22.84 -5.16 -14.46
CA THR A 72 22.00 -5.90 -15.41
C THR A 72 21.64 -4.99 -16.57
N GLU A 73 21.91 -5.45 -17.80
CA GLU A 73 21.54 -4.73 -19.02
C GLU A 73 20.20 -5.20 -19.58
N ARG A 74 19.91 -6.50 -19.49
CA ARG A 74 18.66 -7.14 -19.90
C ARG A 74 18.37 -8.34 -19.00
N GLY A 75 17.10 -8.69 -18.85
CA GLY A 75 16.64 -9.79 -18.02
C GLY A 75 15.93 -9.28 -16.77
N GLU A 76 16.21 -9.89 -15.63
CA GLU A 76 15.41 -9.70 -14.42
C GLU A 76 16.25 -9.54 -13.14
N VAL A 77 15.62 -8.93 -12.15
CA VAL A 77 16.11 -8.78 -10.78
C VAL A 77 15.03 -9.30 -9.84
N THR A 78 15.36 -10.31 -9.04
CA THR A 78 14.45 -10.92 -8.07
C THR A 78 14.89 -10.60 -6.64
N ILE A 79 13.96 -10.14 -5.81
CA ILE A 79 14.17 -9.86 -4.40
C ILE A 79 13.46 -10.96 -3.60
N GLY A 80 14.24 -11.91 -3.09
CA GLY A 80 13.77 -13.07 -2.34
C GLY A 80 13.84 -12.85 -0.83
N ILE A 81 12.84 -13.34 -0.09
CA ILE A 81 12.84 -13.37 1.39
C ILE A 81 12.37 -14.74 1.87
N SER A 82 13.14 -15.37 2.74
CA SER A 82 12.80 -16.67 3.33
C SER A 82 13.12 -16.72 4.82
N LEU A 83 12.37 -17.53 5.57
CA LEU A 83 12.66 -17.83 6.96
C LEU A 83 13.81 -18.84 7.06
N VAL A 84 14.87 -18.48 7.79
CA VAL A 84 16.00 -19.39 8.07
C VAL A 84 15.71 -20.22 9.31
N GLY A 85 15.10 -19.61 10.32
CA GLY A 85 14.79 -20.26 11.57
C GLY A 85 14.15 -19.30 12.57
N ARG A 86 13.65 -19.89 13.66
CA ARG A 86 13.15 -19.17 14.82
C ARG A 86 14.15 -19.36 15.96
N ASP A 87 14.49 -18.28 16.64
CA ASP A 87 15.36 -18.29 17.79
C ASP A 87 14.58 -18.69 19.05
N ALA A 88 15.30 -19.03 20.12
CA ALA A 88 14.70 -19.52 21.37
C ALA A 88 13.92 -18.46 22.17
N ASP A 89 14.08 -17.18 21.82
CA ASP A 89 13.45 -16.01 22.44
C ASP A 89 12.36 -15.39 21.56
N ASP A 90 11.71 -16.21 20.72
CA ASP A 90 10.68 -15.80 19.77
C ASP A 90 11.14 -14.81 18.67
N GLY A 91 12.45 -14.60 18.54
CA GLY A 91 13.04 -13.93 17.38
C GLY A 91 12.98 -14.77 16.10
N VAL A 92 13.03 -14.12 14.95
CA VAL A 92 13.13 -14.78 13.64
C VAL A 92 14.38 -14.33 12.92
N ARG A 93 15.01 -15.29 12.24
CA ARG A 93 16.12 -15.03 11.33
C ARG A 93 15.60 -15.15 9.91
N LEU A 94 15.64 -14.04 9.18
CA LEU A 94 15.22 -13.96 7.80
C LEU A 94 16.45 -13.90 6.89
N ARG A 95 16.38 -14.57 5.74
CA ARG A 95 17.34 -14.46 4.64
C ARG A 95 16.71 -13.61 3.56
N PHE A 96 17.43 -12.56 3.18
CA PHE A 96 17.12 -11.71 2.04
C PHE A 96 18.10 -12.03 0.93
N ALA A 97 17.62 -12.14 -0.30
CA ALA A 97 18.43 -12.37 -1.49
C ALA A 97 18.03 -11.38 -2.58
N VAL A 98 19.02 -10.78 -3.24
CA VAL A 98 18.83 -10.00 -4.46
C VAL A 98 19.59 -10.71 -5.56
N THR A 99 18.84 -11.31 -6.47
CA THR A 99 19.35 -12.09 -7.60
C THR A 99 19.18 -11.31 -8.89
N ASP A 100 20.23 -11.20 -9.68
CA ASP A 100 20.25 -10.52 -10.97
C ASP A 100 20.79 -11.42 -12.07
N THR A 101 20.31 -11.24 -13.30
CA THR A 101 20.80 -11.95 -14.49
C THR A 101 21.87 -11.14 -15.24
N GLY A 102 22.63 -10.31 -14.52
CA GLY A 102 23.62 -9.39 -15.08
C GLY A 102 24.95 -10.05 -15.45
N VAL A 103 25.98 -9.23 -15.58
CA VAL A 103 27.33 -9.66 -16.03
C VAL A 103 28.02 -10.66 -15.11
N GLY A 104 27.54 -10.81 -13.88
CA GLY A 104 28.19 -11.61 -12.85
C GLY A 104 29.57 -11.10 -12.44
N LEU A 105 30.26 -11.88 -11.62
CA LEU A 105 31.54 -11.53 -10.99
C LEU A 105 32.53 -12.69 -11.11
N THR A 106 33.81 -12.37 -11.31
CA THR A 106 34.89 -13.36 -11.20
C THR A 106 35.18 -13.71 -9.74
N GLU A 107 35.89 -14.81 -9.51
CA GLU A 107 36.33 -15.24 -8.18
C GLU A 107 37.13 -14.14 -7.47
N GLU A 108 38.05 -13.47 -8.17
CA GLU A 108 38.89 -12.41 -7.63
C GLU A 108 38.07 -11.17 -7.26
N GLN A 109 37.06 -10.83 -8.06
CA GLN A 109 36.13 -9.75 -7.76
C GLN A 109 35.31 -10.09 -6.51
N ARG A 110 34.82 -11.33 -6.41
CA ARG A 110 34.02 -11.81 -5.27
C ARG A 110 34.74 -11.66 -3.93
N GLN A 111 36.02 -12.03 -3.89
CA GLN A 111 36.84 -11.96 -2.67
C GLN A 111 37.16 -10.52 -2.23
N ARG A 112 37.06 -9.55 -3.13
CA ARG A 112 37.39 -8.14 -2.86
C ARG A 112 36.17 -7.28 -2.49
N LEU A 113 34.95 -7.67 -2.89
CA LEU A 113 33.73 -6.85 -2.79
C LEU A 113 33.42 -6.27 -1.40
N PHE A 114 33.79 -6.98 -0.31
CA PHE A 114 33.49 -6.56 1.06
C PHE A 114 34.68 -5.94 1.80
N ASN A 115 35.81 -5.71 1.12
CA ASN A 115 36.98 -5.07 1.71
C ASN A 115 36.85 -3.55 1.58
N ALA A 116 37.05 -2.83 2.68
CA ALA A 116 37.12 -1.37 2.64
C ALA A 116 38.25 -0.95 1.69
N PHE A 117 37.94 -0.04 0.74
CA PHE A 117 38.89 0.54 -0.23
C PHE A 117 39.40 -0.38 -1.36
N SER A 118 38.74 -1.50 -1.67
CA SER A 118 39.14 -2.37 -2.80
C SER A 118 38.73 -1.85 -4.19
N GLN A 119 38.83 -0.54 -4.44
CA GLN A 119 38.68 0.03 -5.78
C GLN A 119 39.98 -0.16 -6.58
N ALA A 120 40.30 -1.40 -6.93
CA ALA A 120 41.39 -1.73 -7.82
C ALA A 120 40.87 -2.02 -9.23
N ASP A 121 40.17 -1.06 -9.84
CA ASP A 121 40.18 -0.84 -11.29
C ASP A 121 39.45 0.47 -11.65
N THR A 122 40.21 1.43 -12.18
CA THR A 122 39.77 2.79 -12.53
C THR A 122 39.06 2.87 -13.89
N SER A 123 38.87 1.75 -14.59
CA SER A 123 38.24 1.70 -15.92
C SER A 123 36.72 1.53 -15.88
N THR A 124 36.18 0.76 -14.92
CA THR A 124 34.74 0.47 -14.79
C THR A 124 33.97 1.54 -14.01
N THR A 125 34.62 2.23 -13.06
CA THR A 125 34.02 3.33 -12.30
C THR A 125 33.69 4.55 -13.16
N ARG A 126 34.42 4.77 -14.26
CA ARG A 126 34.21 5.91 -15.16
C ARG A 126 32.98 5.75 -16.06
N LYS A 127 32.51 4.51 -16.29
CA LYS A 127 31.32 4.21 -17.11
C LYS A 127 30.04 4.08 -16.26
N TYR A 128 30.16 3.75 -14.97
CA TYR A 128 28.99 3.38 -14.15
C TYR A 128 28.83 4.11 -12.81
N GLY A 129 29.70 5.07 -12.42
CA GLY A 129 29.45 6.02 -11.32
C GLY A 129 29.07 5.41 -9.96
N GLY A 130 30.03 5.26 -9.04
CA GLY A 130 29.74 4.85 -7.66
C GLY A 130 30.94 5.03 -6.74
N THR A 131 30.69 5.40 -5.48
CA THR A 131 31.73 5.68 -4.46
C THR A 131 32.38 4.42 -3.89
N GLY A 132 31.91 3.22 -4.23
CA GLY A 132 32.44 1.93 -3.72
C GLY A 132 32.20 1.68 -2.23
N LEU A 133 31.54 2.60 -1.52
CA LEU A 133 31.30 2.52 -0.07
C LEU A 133 30.05 1.70 0.28
N GLY A 134 29.15 1.49 -0.68
CA GLY A 134 27.82 0.90 -0.44
C GLY A 134 27.89 -0.48 0.21
N LEU A 135 28.61 -1.44 -0.38
CA LEU A 135 28.65 -2.82 0.11
C LEU A 135 29.33 -2.94 1.49
N THR A 136 30.33 -2.12 1.76
CA THR A 136 30.97 -2.04 3.08
C THR A 136 30.01 -1.51 4.14
N ILE A 137 29.19 -0.50 3.80
CA ILE A 137 28.13 0.01 4.67
C ILE A 137 27.07 -1.09 4.88
N SER A 138 26.63 -1.76 3.81
CA SER A 138 25.66 -2.86 3.90
C SER A 138 26.16 -3.96 4.83
N LYS A 139 27.43 -4.37 4.73
CA LYS A 139 28.03 -5.37 5.62
C LYS A 139 27.99 -4.93 7.08
N ARG A 140 28.33 -3.67 7.37
CA ARG A 140 28.28 -3.14 8.74
C ARG A 140 26.85 -3.09 9.29
N LEU A 141 25.87 -2.69 8.47
CA LEU A 141 24.47 -2.67 8.87
C LEU A 141 23.93 -4.09 9.13
N VAL A 142 24.26 -5.05 8.27
CA VAL A 142 23.88 -6.45 8.44
C VAL A 142 24.47 -7.03 9.74
N GLN A 143 25.72 -6.73 10.05
CA GLN A 143 26.34 -7.14 11.31
C GLN A 143 25.65 -6.51 12.54
N LEU A 144 25.17 -5.27 12.43
CA LEU A 144 24.37 -4.64 13.49
C LEU A 144 23.00 -5.30 13.65
N MET A 145 22.45 -5.92 12.59
CA MET A 145 21.24 -6.74 12.62
C MET A 145 21.50 -8.21 13.00
N GLU A 146 22.64 -8.49 13.64
CA GLU A 146 23.08 -9.83 14.05
C GLU A 146 23.09 -10.86 12.91
N GLY A 147 23.44 -10.42 11.70
CA GLY A 147 23.46 -11.26 10.51
C GLY A 147 24.77 -11.22 9.73
N ASP A 148 24.77 -11.96 8.63
CA ASP A 148 25.90 -12.11 7.71
C ASP A 148 25.48 -11.80 6.28
N ILE A 149 26.38 -11.22 5.49
CA ILE A 149 26.19 -10.93 4.06
C ILE A 149 27.21 -11.69 3.22
N ALA A 150 26.76 -12.27 2.13
CA ALA A 150 27.56 -13.01 1.17
C ALA A 150 27.05 -12.80 -0.26
N VAL A 151 27.82 -13.29 -1.22
CA VAL A 151 27.47 -13.24 -2.64
C VAL A 151 27.84 -14.56 -3.29
N GLU A 152 26.96 -15.03 -4.17
CA GLU A 152 27.17 -16.14 -5.08
C GLU A 152 27.06 -15.57 -6.49
N SER A 153 28.04 -15.79 -7.36
CA SER A 153 28.02 -15.20 -8.70
C SER A 153 28.90 -15.98 -9.66
N GLN A 154 28.49 -16.00 -10.93
CA GLN A 154 29.23 -16.59 -12.03
C GLN A 154 29.29 -15.60 -13.20
N PRO A 155 30.48 -15.39 -13.81
CA PRO A 155 30.63 -14.49 -14.95
C PRO A 155 29.69 -14.87 -16.10
N GLY A 156 28.94 -13.87 -16.59
CA GLY A 156 28.00 -14.00 -17.71
C GLY A 156 26.67 -14.68 -17.38
N VAL A 157 26.44 -15.10 -16.12
CA VAL A 157 25.19 -15.73 -15.68
C VAL A 157 24.39 -14.80 -14.77
N GLY A 158 25.06 -14.14 -13.83
CA GLY A 158 24.40 -13.25 -12.87
C GLY A 158 25.02 -13.29 -11.48
N SER A 159 24.36 -12.65 -10.52
CA SER A 159 24.78 -12.62 -9.12
C SER A 159 23.60 -12.77 -8.18
N THR A 160 23.82 -13.42 -7.04
CA THR A 160 22.89 -13.46 -5.90
C THR A 160 23.61 -12.91 -4.68
N PHE A 161 23.28 -11.67 -4.31
CA PHE A 161 23.72 -11.07 -3.06
C PHE A 161 22.69 -11.43 -1.99
N HIS A 162 23.13 -12.10 -0.93
CA HIS A 162 22.22 -12.50 0.14
C HIS A 162 22.75 -12.10 1.51
N PHE A 163 21.85 -11.79 2.42
CA PHE A 163 22.18 -11.56 3.80
C PHE A 163 21.14 -12.15 4.74
N THR A 164 21.55 -12.41 5.98
CA THR A 164 20.63 -12.72 7.06
C THR A 164 20.45 -11.52 7.96
N ALA A 165 19.30 -11.41 8.61
CA ALA A 165 19.07 -10.43 9.66
C ALA A 165 18.10 -11.02 10.69
N ARG A 166 18.30 -10.65 11.96
CA ARG A 166 17.44 -11.04 13.07
C ARG A 166 16.42 -9.96 13.36
N PHE A 167 15.17 -10.35 13.57
CA PHE A 167 14.08 -9.48 13.96
C PHE A 167 13.29 -10.09 15.11
N GLY A 168 12.69 -9.24 15.95
CA GLY A 168 11.59 -9.69 16.80
C GLY A 168 10.33 -9.89 15.97
N VAL A 169 9.40 -10.71 16.46
CA VAL A 169 8.09 -10.90 15.84
C VAL A 169 7.04 -10.18 16.68
N HIS A 170 6.26 -9.31 16.05
CA HIS A 170 5.14 -8.69 16.75
C HIS A 170 4.00 -9.71 16.93
N ALA A 171 3.37 -9.73 18.09
CA ALA A 171 2.33 -10.71 18.45
C ALA A 171 1.09 -10.61 17.55
N GLU A 172 0.73 -9.39 17.13
CA GLU A 172 -0.32 -9.17 16.14
C GLU A 172 0.29 -9.18 14.73
N GLN A 173 0.21 -10.34 14.08
CA GLN A 173 0.47 -10.43 12.64
C GLN A 173 -0.71 -9.83 11.88
N ARG A 174 -0.43 -9.01 10.86
CA ARG A 174 -1.46 -8.59 9.90
C ARG A 174 -1.88 -9.82 9.11
N ILE A 175 -3.01 -10.40 9.49
CA ILE A 175 -3.56 -11.58 8.84
C ILE A 175 -4.00 -11.19 7.42
N LEU A 176 -3.17 -11.47 6.40
CA LEU A 176 -3.60 -11.45 5.00
C LEU A 176 -4.64 -12.56 4.69
N HIS A 177 -5.00 -13.43 5.66
CA HIS A 177 -6.00 -14.51 5.50
C HIS A 177 -7.45 -14.03 5.33
N ALA A 178 -7.68 -12.72 5.18
CA ALA A 178 -8.99 -12.20 4.86
C ALA A 178 -9.46 -12.67 3.47
N THR A 179 -8.61 -12.66 2.44
CA THR A 179 -8.96 -12.86 1.02
C THR A 179 -9.63 -14.19 0.71
N ALA A 180 -9.02 -15.31 1.12
CA ALA A 180 -9.53 -16.66 0.81
C ALA A 180 -10.87 -16.98 1.48
N ASN A 181 -11.19 -16.32 2.60
CA ASN A 181 -12.47 -16.48 3.28
C ASN A 181 -13.62 -15.75 2.55
N TYR A 182 -13.33 -14.77 1.70
CA TYR A 182 -14.36 -14.02 0.96
C TYR A 182 -14.71 -14.65 -0.39
N VAL A 183 -13.78 -15.37 -1.04
CA VAL A 183 -14.02 -16.07 -2.31
C VAL A 183 -13.51 -17.52 -2.24
N PRO A 184 -14.09 -18.38 -1.39
CA PRO A 184 -13.67 -19.78 -1.28
C PRO A 184 -13.84 -20.50 -2.62
N GLY A 185 -12.80 -21.24 -3.04
CA GLY A 185 -12.81 -22.01 -4.29
C GLY A 185 -12.49 -21.22 -5.55
N LEU A 186 -12.02 -19.97 -5.44
CA LEU A 186 -11.59 -19.20 -6.61
C LEU A 186 -10.36 -19.83 -7.26
N ARG A 187 -10.54 -20.28 -8.52
CA ARG A 187 -9.45 -20.72 -9.40
C ARG A 187 -8.95 -19.56 -10.25
N ILE A 188 -7.64 -19.35 -10.24
CA ILE A 188 -6.97 -18.25 -10.93
C ILE A 188 -6.05 -18.82 -12.02
N LEU A 189 -6.13 -18.28 -13.22
CA LEU A 189 -5.21 -18.59 -14.31
C LEU A 189 -4.17 -17.47 -14.43
N VAL A 190 -2.89 -17.80 -14.29
CA VAL A 190 -1.75 -16.88 -14.47
C VAL A 190 -1.20 -17.08 -15.87
N VAL A 191 -1.16 -16.02 -16.68
CA VAL A 191 -0.67 -16.05 -18.05
C VAL A 191 0.45 -15.03 -18.18
N ASP A 192 1.68 -15.51 -18.30
CA ASP A 192 2.89 -14.68 -18.44
C ASP A 192 3.92 -15.50 -19.23
N ASP A 193 4.68 -14.92 -20.15
CA ASP A 193 5.70 -15.65 -20.90
C ASP A 193 6.99 -15.86 -20.10
N ASN A 194 7.22 -15.05 -19.06
CA ASN A 194 8.34 -15.22 -18.13
C ASN A 194 8.08 -16.35 -17.12
N ALA A 195 8.96 -17.36 -17.11
CA ALA A 195 8.90 -18.49 -16.17
C ALA A 195 9.02 -18.07 -14.70
N SER A 196 9.98 -17.18 -14.38
CA SER A 196 10.20 -16.69 -13.03
C SER A 196 8.98 -15.93 -12.51
N ALA A 197 8.39 -15.06 -13.35
CA ALA A 197 7.18 -14.33 -12.99
C ALA A 197 6.01 -15.27 -12.71
N ARG A 198 5.79 -16.30 -13.55
CA ARG A 198 4.76 -17.31 -13.33
C ARG A 198 4.94 -18.03 -12.00
N ASP A 199 6.14 -18.52 -11.70
CA ASP A 199 6.43 -19.27 -10.48
C ASP A 199 6.18 -18.41 -9.23
N ILE A 200 6.58 -17.13 -9.28
CA ILE A 200 6.36 -16.17 -8.21
C ILE A 200 4.87 -15.87 -8.02
N PHE A 201 4.13 -15.60 -9.10
CA PHE A 201 2.67 -15.41 -8.99
C PHE A 201 1.98 -16.65 -8.42
N LEU A 202 2.35 -17.86 -8.84
CA LEU A 202 1.82 -19.10 -8.27
C LEU A 202 2.14 -19.20 -6.77
N ALA A 203 3.37 -18.88 -6.34
CA ALA A 203 3.77 -18.90 -4.94
C ALA A 203 2.97 -17.88 -4.10
N MET A 204 2.80 -16.66 -4.59
CA MET A 204 2.00 -15.62 -3.93
C MET A 204 0.52 -16.04 -3.80
N LEU A 205 -0.09 -16.55 -4.88
CA LEU A 205 -1.48 -16.98 -4.84
C LEU A 205 -1.69 -18.16 -3.89
N ARG A 206 -0.75 -19.11 -3.85
CA ARG A 206 -0.78 -20.24 -2.90
C ARG A 206 -0.62 -19.80 -1.45
N SER A 207 0.22 -18.80 -1.18
CA SER A 207 0.36 -18.24 0.18
C SER A 207 -0.94 -17.55 0.64
N LEU A 208 -1.66 -16.93 -0.30
CA LEU A 208 -3.01 -16.40 -0.12
C LEU A 208 -4.12 -17.47 -0.14
N ARG A 209 -3.78 -18.77 -0.24
CA ARG A 209 -4.70 -19.92 -0.29
C ARG A 209 -5.61 -19.98 -1.52
N PHE A 210 -5.27 -19.30 -2.61
CA PHE A 210 -5.95 -19.48 -3.89
C PHE A 210 -5.42 -20.69 -4.66
N GLU A 211 -6.31 -21.30 -5.45
CA GLU A 211 -5.90 -22.29 -6.45
C GLU A 211 -5.46 -21.55 -7.70
N ALA A 212 -4.23 -21.81 -8.15
CA ALA A 212 -3.68 -21.13 -9.32
C ALA A 212 -3.03 -22.13 -10.30
N THR A 213 -3.32 -21.95 -11.58
CA THR A 213 -2.70 -22.66 -12.71
C THR A 213 -1.95 -21.64 -13.57
N ALA A 214 -0.87 -22.05 -14.21
CA ALA A 214 -0.07 -21.18 -15.07
C ALA A 214 -0.19 -21.60 -16.55
N ALA A 215 -0.15 -20.60 -17.44
CA ALA A 215 -0.04 -20.74 -18.88
C ALA A 215 1.06 -19.81 -19.41
N THR A 216 1.73 -20.22 -20.48
CA THR A 216 2.90 -19.52 -21.06
C THR A 216 2.54 -18.44 -22.07
N GLY A 217 1.26 -18.34 -22.46
CA GLY A 217 0.81 -17.35 -23.43
C GLY A 217 -0.68 -17.45 -23.75
N GLY A 218 -1.19 -16.49 -24.52
CA GLY A 218 -2.63 -16.34 -24.80
C GLY A 218 -3.30 -17.57 -25.42
N LYS A 219 -2.62 -18.31 -26.32
CA LYS A 219 -3.17 -19.53 -26.94
C LYS A 219 -3.36 -20.67 -25.95
N GLU A 220 -2.37 -20.88 -25.08
CA GLU A 220 -2.44 -21.91 -24.04
C GLU A 220 -3.50 -21.54 -23.00
N ALA A 221 -3.59 -20.25 -22.65
CA ALA A 221 -4.63 -19.74 -21.77
C ALA A 221 -6.05 -20.01 -22.29
N LEU A 222 -6.30 -19.78 -23.59
CA LEU A 222 -7.59 -20.08 -24.22
C LEU A 222 -7.91 -21.58 -24.16
N ALA A 223 -6.95 -22.45 -24.52
CA ALA A 223 -7.15 -23.90 -24.48
C ALA A 223 -7.43 -24.41 -23.05
N GLU A 224 -6.76 -23.82 -22.05
CA GLU A 224 -6.94 -24.16 -20.63
C GLU A 224 -8.30 -23.68 -20.10
N LEU A 225 -8.76 -22.49 -20.50
CA LEU A 225 -10.09 -21.98 -20.17
C LEU A 225 -11.20 -22.88 -20.75
N GLU A 226 -11.08 -23.29 -22.01
CA GLU A 226 -12.02 -24.22 -22.65
C GLU A 226 -12.01 -25.60 -21.99
N ALA A 227 -10.84 -26.11 -21.59
CA ALA A 227 -10.71 -27.39 -20.90
C ALA A 227 -11.36 -27.34 -19.50
N ALA A 228 -11.08 -26.28 -18.73
CA ALA A 228 -11.64 -26.07 -17.40
C ALA A 228 -13.16 -25.90 -17.41
N GLN A 229 -13.70 -25.21 -18.43
CA GLN A 229 -15.14 -25.09 -18.64
C GLN A 229 -15.79 -26.45 -18.91
N ARG A 230 -15.19 -27.27 -19.78
CA ARG A 230 -15.68 -28.64 -20.08
C ARG A 230 -15.59 -29.58 -18.87
N ALA A 231 -14.60 -29.37 -18.00
CA ALA A 231 -14.43 -30.14 -16.77
C ALA A 231 -15.39 -29.69 -15.63
N GLY A 232 -16.17 -28.62 -15.83
CA GLY A 232 -17.07 -28.07 -14.80
C GLY A 232 -16.35 -27.34 -13.68
N THR A 233 -15.10 -26.92 -13.90
CA THR A 233 -14.25 -26.23 -12.93
C THR A 233 -13.72 -24.92 -13.53
N PRO A 234 -14.59 -23.95 -13.86
CA PRO A 234 -14.18 -22.73 -14.54
C PRO A 234 -13.19 -21.90 -13.70
N TYR A 235 -12.35 -21.13 -14.39
CA TYR A 235 -11.55 -20.11 -13.74
C TYR A 235 -12.41 -18.88 -13.47
N GLY A 236 -12.26 -18.28 -12.29
CA GLY A 236 -12.98 -17.05 -11.94
C GLY A 236 -12.16 -15.77 -12.22
N LEU A 237 -10.83 -15.91 -12.29
CA LEU A 237 -9.91 -14.80 -12.55
C LEU A 237 -8.80 -15.24 -13.50
N VAL A 238 -8.43 -14.36 -14.43
CA VAL A 238 -7.22 -14.48 -15.25
C VAL A 238 -6.30 -13.29 -14.95
N LEU A 239 -5.09 -13.59 -14.47
CA LEU A 239 -3.98 -12.65 -14.41
C LEU A 239 -3.24 -12.73 -15.75
N MET A 240 -3.34 -11.68 -16.56
CA MET A 240 -2.85 -11.69 -17.94
C MET A 240 -1.71 -10.69 -18.11
N ASP A 241 -0.50 -11.13 -18.45
CA ASP A 241 0.56 -10.22 -18.85
C ASP A 241 0.22 -9.55 -20.18
N TRP A 242 0.45 -8.25 -20.27
CA TRP A 242 0.18 -7.51 -21.50
C TRP A 242 1.14 -7.92 -22.62
N ARG A 243 2.42 -8.08 -22.34
CA ARG A 243 3.52 -8.13 -23.32
C ARG A 243 4.03 -9.55 -23.54
N MET A 244 3.18 -10.38 -24.14
CA MET A 244 3.55 -11.73 -24.55
C MET A 244 3.87 -11.82 -26.05
N PRO A 245 4.77 -12.73 -26.48
CA PRO A 245 5.05 -12.97 -27.88
C PRO A 245 3.86 -13.61 -28.60
N HIS A 246 3.76 -13.34 -29.90
CA HIS A 246 2.74 -13.84 -30.84
C HIS A 246 1.31 -13.34 -30.59
N MET A 247 0.76 -13.50 -29.39
CA MET A 247 -0.57 -13.03 -29.00
C MET A 247 -0.44 -12.23 -27.71
N ASP A 248 -0.66 -10.93 -27.79
CA ASP A 248 -0.54 -10.04 -26.63
C ASP A 248 -1.76 -10.19 -25.69
N GLY A 249 -1.63 -9.71 -24.45
CA GLY A 249 -2.68 -9.86 -23.44
C GLY A 249 -4.01 -9.21 -23.83
N VAL A 250 -3.97 -8.13 -24.61
CA VAL A 250 -5.17 -7.44 -25.10
C VAL A 250 -5.89 -8.29 -26.15
N GLU A 251 -5.15 -8.89 -27.08
CA GLU A 251 -5.67 -9.82 -28.07
C GLU A 251 -6.22 -11.10 -27.41
N ALA A 252 -5.51 -11.65 -26.42
CA ALA A 252 -5.97 -12.81 -25.67
C ALA A 252 -7.31 -12.53 -24.96
N ILE A 253 -7.44 -11.40 -24.25
CA ILE A 253 -8.71 -11.01 -23.60
C ILE A 253 -9.82 -10.81 -24.62
N ARG A 254 -9.51 -10.27 -25.82
CA ARG A 254 -10.50 -10.14 -26.90
C ARG A 254 -11.05 -11.50 -27.33
N HIS A 255 -10.17 -12.49 -27.48
CA HIS A 255 -10.60 -13.85 -27.81
C HIS A 255 -11.42 -14.48 -26.70
N ILE A 256 -10.99 -14.34 -25.44
CA ILE A 256 -11.73 -14.85 -24.26
C ILE A 256 -13.15 -14.25 -24.22
N ARG A 257 -13.30 -12.94 -24.46
CA ARG A 257 -14.60 -12.25 -24.42
C ARG A 257 -15.48 -12.52 -25.64
N ALA A 258 -14.88 -12.83 -26.79
CA ALA A 258 -15.61 -13.17 -28.01
C ALA A 258 -16.10 -14.63 -28.01
N ASP A 259 -15.49 -15.49 -27.19
CA ASP A 259 -15.84 -16.90 -27.11
C ASP A 259 -17.14 -17.12 -26.33
N ARG A 260 -18.20 -17.46 -27.06
CA ARG A 260 -19.53 -17.75 -26.51
C ARG A 260 -19.63 -19.13 -25.84
N SER A 261 -18.60 -19.97 -25.94
CA SER A 261 -18.55 -21.27 -25.26
C SER A 261 -18.26 -21.15 -23.76
N LEU A 262 -17.68 -20.03 -23.34
CA LEU A 262 -17.44 -19.68 -21.95
C LEU A 262 -18.71 -19.10 -21.33
N VAL A 263 -19.44 -19.93 -20.58
CA VAL A 263 -20.72 -19.54 -19.94
C VAL A 263 -20.50 -18.49 -18.84
N ASP A 264 -19.41 -18.63 -18.08
CA ASP A 264 -18.96 -17.69 -17.06
C ASP A 264 -17.61 -17.12 -17.50
N THR A 265 -17.61 -15.97 -18.18
CA THR A 265 -16.36 -15.32 -18.58
C THR A 265 -15.59 -14.87 -17.34
N PRO A 266 -14.33 -15.30 -17.15
CA PRO A 266 -13.54 -14.91 -15.99
C PRO A 266 -13.29 -13.40 -15.97
N LEU A 267 -13.11 -12.86 -14.77
CA LEU A 267 -12.58 -11.50 -14.62
C LEU A 267 -11.13 -11.47 -15.12
N CYS A 268 -10.75 -10.41 -15.85
CA CYS A 268 -9.40 -10.26 -16.37
C CYS A 268 -8.68 -9.10 -15.68
N LEU A 269 -7.63 -9.42 -14.92
CA LEU A 269 -6.68 -8.46 -14.38
C LEU A 269 -5.47 -8.40 -15.31
N MET A 270 -5.23 -7.25 -15.94
CA MET A 270 -4.05 -7.06 -16.77
C MET A 270 -2.83 -6.77 -15.89
N VAL A 271 -1.70 -7.43 -16.16
CA VAL A 271 -0.42 -7.20 -15.50
C VAL A 271 0.52 -6.51 -16.49
N THR A 272 1.18 -5.42 -16.09
CA THR A 272 2.09 -4.69 -16.99
C THR A 272 3.22 -3.94 -16.28
N ALA A 273 4.41 -3.91 -16.89
CA ALA A 273 5.54 -3.06 -16.48
C ALA A 273 5.60 -1.69 -17.21
N TYR A 274 4.60 -1.35 -18.03
CA TYR A 274 4.62 -0.17 -18.91
C TYR A 274 3.61 0.90 -18.50
N SER A 275 3.67 2.07 -19.17
CA SER A 275 2.81 3.20 -18.84
C SER A 275 1.33 2.80 -18.91
N ARG A 276 0.59 3.13 -17.84
CA ARG A 276 -0.86 2.92 -17.77
C ARG A 276 -1.58 3.60 -18.93
N GLU A 277 -1.05 4.71 -19.41
CA GLU A 277 -1.60 5.50 -20.51
C GLU A 277 -1.57 4.76 -21.86
N ASP A 278 -0.46 4.07 -22.19
CA ASP A 278 -0.35 3.32 -23.44
C ASP A 278 -1.30 2.12 -23.46
N LEU A 279 -1.45 1.45 -22.31
CA LEU A 279 -2.41 0.36 -22.16
C LEU A 279 -3.85 0.87 -22.31
N LEU A 280 -4.21 1.95 -21.62
CA LEU A 280 -5.57 2.50 -21.69
C LEU A 280 -5.95 2.90 -23.11
N LYS A 281 -5.04 3.53 -23.87
CA LYS A 281 -5.27 3.84 -25.28
C LYS A 281 -5.54 2.59 -26.11
N ARG A 282 -4.72 1.55 -25.98
CA ARG A 282 -4.89 0.26 -26.68
C ARG A 282 -6.20 -0.43 -26.32
N VAL A 283 -6.60 -0.37 -25.05
CA VAL A 283 -7.85 -0.95 -24.55
C VAL A 283 -9.06 -0.19 -25.10
N GLU A 284 -8.98 1.14 -25.14
CA GLU A 284 -10.00 2.02 -25.71
C GLU A 284 -10.14 1.81 -27.23
N GLU A 285 -9.02 1.78 -27.97
CA GLU A 285 -8.97 1.46 -29.40
C GLU A 285 -9.57 0.08 -29.72
N ALA A 286 -9.32 -0.90 -28.85
CA ALA A 286 -9.85 -2.24 -28.99
C ALA A 286 -11.31 -2.39 -28.50
N GLN A 287 -11.92 -1.33 -27.96
CA GLN A 287 -13.24 -1.33 -27.33
C GLN A 287 -13.41 -2.46 -26.29
N LEU A 288 -12.32 -2.79 -25.59
CA LEU A 288 -12.31 -3.81 -24.56
C LEU A 288 -12.55 -3.19 -23.20
N ARG A 289 -13.30 -3.90 -22.35
CA ARG A 289 -13.32 -3.60 -20.91
C ARG A 289 -12.27 -4.50 -20.26
N ILE A 290 -11.41 -3.93 -19.43
CA ILE A 290 -10.56 -4.68 -18.50
C ILE A 290 -11.15 -4.51 -17.11
N ASP A 291 -11.12 -5.56 -16.29
CA ASP A 291 -11.80 -5.55 -14.99
C ASP A 291 -10.89 -4.97 -13.90
N GLY A 292 -9.58 -5.05 -14.09
CA GLY A 292 -8.58 -4.30 -13.31
C GLY A 292 -7.19 -4.30 -13.94
N LEU A 293 -6.28 -3.57 -13.32
CA LEU A 293 -4.90 -3.37 -13.76
C LEU A 293 -3.95 -3.52 -12.58
N LEU A 294 -2.85 -4.25 -12.80
CA LEU A 294 -1.77 -4.43 -11.86
C LEU A 294 -0.45 -4.01 -12.52
N VAL A 295 0.24 -3.04 -11.91
CA VAL A 295 1.51 -2.52 -12.44
C VAL A 295 2.67 -3.26 -11.77
N LYS A 296 3.62 -3.77 -12.57
CA LYS A 296 4.87 -4.37 -12.09
C LYS A 296 5.79 -3.26 -11.53
N PRO A 297 6.52 -3.50 -10.43
CA PRO A 297 6.67 -4.79 -9.76
C PRO A 297 5.50 -5.13 -8.84
N VAL A 298 5.14 -6.42 -8.78
CA VAL A 298 4.01 -6.90 -7.97
C VAL A 298 4.50 -7.44 -6.64
N SER A 299 3.91 -6.94 -5.55
CA SER A 299 4.05 -7.48 -4.20
C SER A 299 2.82 -8.33 -3.81
N PRO A 300 2.92 -9.23 -2.81
CA PRO A 300 1.76 -10.01 -2.36
C PRO A 300 0.60 -9.14 -1.87
N SER A 301 0.88 -7.97 -1.28
CA SER A 301 -0.11 -6.99 -0.82
C SER A 301 -0.87 -6.38 -1.99
N THR A 302 -0.14 -5.81 -2.96
CA THR A 302 -0.73 -5.18 -4.17
C THR A 302 -1.52 -6.17 -5.02
N LEU A 303 -1.07 -7.43 -5.12
CA LEU A 303 -1.82 -8.51 -5.76
C LEU A 303 -3.14 -8.79 -5.02
N CYS A 304 -3.08 -8.97 -3.71
CA CYS A 304 -4.25 -9.24 -2.85
C CYS A 304 -5.29 -8.11 -2.99
N ASP A 305 -4.87 -6.86 -2.88
CA ASP A 305 -5.74 -5.68 -2.97
C ASP A 305 -6.37 -5.56 -4.36
N SER A 306 -5.64 -5.89 -5.41
CA SER A 306 -6.15 -5.86 -6.79
C SER A 306 -7.20 -6.95 -7.03
N ILE A 307 -6.96 -8.16 -6.56
CA ILE A 307 -7.95 -9.26 -6.61
C ILE A 307 -9.21 -8.84 -5.85
N MET A 308 -9.06 -8.32 -4.63
CA MET A 308 -10.20 -7.86 -3.82
C MET A 308 -10.98 -6.73 -4.47
N THR A 309 -10.31 -5.82 -5.17
CA THR A 309 -10.97 -4.72 -5.88
C THR A 309 -11.81 -5.23 -7.05
N VAL A 310 -11.29 -6.21 -7.80
CA VAL A 310 -11.94 -6.78 -8.98
C VAL A 310 -13.15 -7.64 -8.59
N PHE A 311 -13.03 -8.51 -7.59
CA PHE A 311 -14.17 -9.24 -7.01
C PHE A 311 -15.09 -8.33 -6.16
N GLY A 312 -14.55 -7.20 -5.73
CA GLY A 312 -15.20 -6.14 -4.96
C GLY A 312 -16.10 -5.20 -5.76
N GLN A 313 -16.36 -5.40 -7.04
CA GLN A 313 -17.39 -4.60 -7.72
C GLN A 313 -18.83 -5.00 -7.28
N GLU A 314 -19.03 -6.22 -6.77
CA GLU A 314 -20.22 -6.61 -5.98
C GLU A 314 -19.90 -6.70 -4.48
N VAL A 315 -18.72 -7.22 -4.11
CA VAL A 315 -18.30 -7.38 -2.71
C VAL A 315 -17.89 -6.04 -2.07
N GLY A 316 -17.60 -4.98 -2.81
CA GLY A 316 -17.14 -3.69 -2.31
C GLY A 316 -18.22 -2.88 -1.60
N ARG A 317 -19.51 -3.18 -1.81
CA ARG A 317 -20.59 -2.70 -0.93
C ARG A 317 -20.59 -3.43 0.42
N GLY A 318 -20.08 -4.65 0.46
CA GLY A 318 -19.96 -5.49 1.67
C GLY A 318 -18.61 -5.37 2.38
N TRP A 319 -17.51 -5.17 1.66
CA TRP A 319 -16.13 -5.11 2.18
C TRP A 319 -15.73 -3.70 2.59
N ARG A 320 -16.18 -2.65 1.89
CA ARG A 320 -16.16 -1.29 2.47
C ARG A 320 -17.06 -1.20 3.70
N LYS A 321 -18.06 -2.07 3.85
CA LYS A 321 -18.91 -2.16 5.03
C LYS A 321 -18.28 -3.05 6.13
N GLN A 322 -17.65 -4.18 5.79
CA GLN A 322 -17.03 -5.11 6.75
C GLN A 322 -15.62 -4.70 7.20
N GLN A 323 -14.79 -4.06 6.37
CA GLN A 323 -13.57 -3.39 6.83
C GLN A 323 -13.88 -2.11 7.64
N ARG A 324 -15.02 -1.45 7.38
CA ARG A 324 -15.60 -0.47 8.31
C ARG A 324 -16.09 -1.14 9.61
N ASP A 325 -16.50 -2.42 9.58
CA ASP A 325 -17.15 -3.05 10.72
C ASP A 325 -16.24 -3.85 11.68
N ALA A 326 -15.08 -4.36 11.28
CA ALA A 326 -14.32 -5.33 12.10
C ALA A 326 -13.28 -4.74 13.09
N GLY A 327 -13.02 -3.43 13.05
CA GLY A 327 -12.15 -2.73 14.02
C GLY A 327 -12.31 -1.22 14.01
N HIS A 328 -12.72 -0.66 12.86
CA HIS A 328 -13.08 0.75 12.73
C HIS A 328 -14.42 1.09 13.40
N ASN A 329 -15.38 0.17 13.46
CA ASN A 329 -16.74 0.49 13.90
C ASN A 329 -16.82 0.82 15.38
N GLU A 330 -16.03 0.20 16.25
CA GLU A 330 -16.16 0.44 17.69
C GLU A 330 -15.60 1.82 18.05
N THR A 331 -14.40 2.13 17.55
CA THR A 331 -13.71 3.41 17.70
C THR A 331 -14.43 4.56 16.97
N ALA A 332 -14.93 4.33 15.75
CA ALA A 332 -15.72 5.32 15.01
C ALA A 332 -17.13 5.50 15.61
N LYS A 333 -17.76 4.44 16.15
CA LYS A 333 -19.02 4.59 16.93
C LYS A 333 -18.82 5.41 18.19
N GLN A 334 -17.67 5.27 18.86
CA GLN A 334 -17.32 6.09 20.03
C GLN A 334 -17.16 7.56 19.68
N LEU A 335 -16.70 7.88 18.48
CA LEU A 335 -16.49 9.25 18.00
C LEU A 335 -17.70 9.84 17.25
N ARG A 336 -18.70 9.02 16.92
CA ARG A 336 -19.89 9.45 16.17
C ARG A 336 -20.65 10.53 16.94
N GLY A 337 -20.92 11.66 16.29
CA GLY A 337 -21.56 12.83 16.87
C GLY A 337 -20.58 13.88 17.45
N ALA A 338 -19.28 13.55 17.54
CA ALA A 338 -18.25 14.51 17.95
C ALA A 338 -18.21 15.71 17.01
N HIS A 339 -17.85 16.86 17.57
CA HIS A 339 -17.66 18.11 16.85
C HIS A 339 -16.18 18.51 16.90
N LEU A 340 -15.48 18.35 15.78
CA LEU A 340 -14.06 18.67 15.65
C LEU A 340 -13.84 19.95 14.86
N LEU A 341 -12.74 20.64 15.17
CA LEU A 341 -12.17 21.69 14.33
C LEU A 341 -10.97 21.12 13.58
N LEU A 342 -11.01 21.16 12.25
CA LEU A 342 -9.87 20.84 11.39
C LEU A 342 -9.15 22.13 10.97
N VAL A 343 -7.84 22.20 11.18
CA VAL A 343 -7.01 23.33 10.80
C VAL A 343 -5.99 22.87 9.76
N GLU A 344 -6.23 23.20 8.50
CA GLU A 344 -5.45 22.77 7.33
C GLU A 344 -5.50 23.86 6.25
N ASP A 345 -4.34 24.30 5.75
CA ASP A 345 -4.22 25.34 4.73
C ASP A 345 -4.29 24.79 3.28
N ASN A 346 -4.05 23.49 3.11
CA ASN A 346 -4.13 22.83 1.81
C ASN A 346 -5.54 22.31 1.49
N ASP A 347 -6.14 22.81 0.41
CA ASP A 347 -7.50 22.45 -0.01
C ASP A 347 -7.71 20.95 -0.26
N MET A 348 -6.72 20.25 -0.83
CA MET A 348 -6.82 18.80 -1.11
C MET A 348 -6.79 17.97 0.17
N ASN A 349 -5.90 18.32 1.11
CA ASN A 349 -5.81 17.64 2.41
C ASN A 349 -7.08 17.88 3.23
N ARG A 350 -7.63 19.10 3.16
CA ARG A 350 -8.91 19.45 3.81
C ARG A 350 -10.04 18.58 3.29
N GLU A 351 -10.19 18.47 1.97
CA GLU A 351 -11.25 17.67 1.35
C GLU A 351 -11.14 16.19 1.75
N LEU A 352 -9.93 15.63 1.71
CA LEU A 352 -9.66 14.26 2.14
C LEU A 352 -10.02 14.03 3.62
N ALA A 353 -9.58 14.91 4.52
CA ALA A 353 -9.86 14.79 5.95
C ALA A 353 -11.36 14.94 6.26
N LEU A 354 -12.05 15.87 5.59
CA LEU A 354 -13.50 16.04 5.69
C LEU A 354 -14.25 14.79 5.24
N GLU A 355 -13.85 14.18 4.13
CA GLU A 355 -14.48 12.94 3.64
C GLU A 355 -14.29 11.78 4.64
N ILE A 356 -13.08 11.61 5.18
CA ILE A 356 -12.78 10.53 6.12
C ILE A 356 -13.56 10.70 7.44
N LEU A 357 -13.53 11.90 8.02
CA LEU A 357 -14.19 12.19 9.29
C LEU A 357 -15.72 12.24 9.16
N GLY A 358 -16.23 12.83 8.07
CA GLY A 358 -17.67 12.89 7.78
C GLY A 358 -18.27 11.49 7.58
N ASN A 359 -17.54 10.59 6.92
CA ASN A 359 -17.93 9.18 6.78
C ASN A 359 -18.06 8.43 8.12
N ALA A 360 -17.40 8.90 9.19
CA ALA A 360 -17.52 8.37 10.54
C ALA A 360 -18.64 9.03 11.36
N GLY A 361 -19.40 9.97 10.78
CA GLY A 361 -20.45 10.72 11.47
C GLY A 361 -19.90 11.75 12.47
N ILE A 362 -18.67 12.23 12.25
CA ILE A 362 -18.07 13.34 12.99
C ILE A 362 -18.43 14.64 12.28
N ARG A 363 -18.89 15.64 13.04
CA ARG A 363 -19.09 17.01 12.54
C ARG A 363 -17.76 17.74 12.55
N VAL A 364 -17.40 18.35 11.43
CA VAL A 364 -16.09 19.00 11.27
C VAL A 364 -16.30 20.42 10.74
N ASP A 365 -15.83 21.41 11.49
CA ASP A 365 -15.65 22.78 10.98
C ASP A 365 -14.19 22.95 10.54
N VAL A 366 -13.93 23.90 9.63
CA VAL A 366 -12.59 24.09 9.06
C VAL A 366 -12.09 25.51 9.26
N ALA A 367 -10.81 25.62 9.65
CA ALA A 367 -10.01 26.83 9.61
C ALA A 367 -8.83 26.65 8.64
N GLY A 368 -8.48 27.69 7.88
CA GLY A 368 -7.35 27.66 6.93
C GLY A 368 -6.00 28.05 7.54
N ASN A 369 -5.97 28.52 8.78
CA ASN A 369 -4.74 28.89 9.49
C ASN A 369 -4.96 28.97 11.02
N GLY A 370 -3.88 29.13 11.79
CA GLY A 370 -3.92 29.15 13.25
C GLY A 370 -4.68 30.34 13.86
N LEU A 371 -4.78 31.47 13.14
CA LEU A 371 -5.49 32.65 13.62
C LEU A 371 -7.02 32.47 13.51
N GLU A 372 -7.48 31.89 12.41
CA GLU A 372 -8.87 31.46 12.24
C GLU A 372 -9.23 30.41 13.29
N ALA A 373 -8.35 29.44 13.52
CA ALA A 373 -8.56 28.42 14.53
C ALA A 373 -8.79 29.01 15.93
N LEU A 374 -7.99 30.00 16.35
CA LEU A 374 -8.18 30.70 17.63
C LEU A 374 -9.54 31.41 17.73
N THR A 375 -9.95 32.04 16.64
CA THR A 375 -11.24 32.75 16.57
C THR A 375 -12.39 31.77 16.70
N MET A 376 -12.31 30.64 15.98
CA MET A 376 -13.32 29.59 15.98
C MET A 376 -13.39 28.89 17.34
N VAL A 377 -12.26 28.49 17.93
CA VAL A 377 -12.20 27.88 19.28
C VAL A 377 -12.77 28.81 20.34
N SER A 378 -12.58 30.13 20.19
CA SER A 378 -13.13 31.11 21.14
C SER A 378 -14.65 31.29 21.04
N ALA A 379 -15.23 31.04 19.86
CA ALA A 379 -16.64 31.25 19.57
C ALA A 379 -17.48 29.97 19.66
N GLY A 380 -16.87 28.80 19.47
CA GLY A 380 -17.52 27.50 19.44
C GLY A 380 -17.11 26.58 20.58
N ALA A 381 -17.82 25.45 20.72
CA ALA A 381 -17.43 24.36 21.60
C ALA A 381 -17.07 23.16 20.73
N TYR A 382 -15.82 22.73 20.80
CA TYR A 382 -15.31 21.57 20.06
C TYR A 382 -14.92 20.47 21.05
N ASP A 383 -15.12 19.22 20.63
CA ASP A 383 -14.70 18.03 21.35
C ASP A 383 -13.21 17.72 21.11
N GLY A 384 -12.61 18.32 20.08
CA GLY A 384 -11.19 18.23 19.77
C GLY A 384 -10.79 19.09 18.56
N VAL A 385 -9.48 19.32 18.42
CA VAL A 385 -8.89 20.07 17.31
C VAL A 385 -7.84 19.21 16.63
N LEU A 386 -7.95 19.07 15.31
CA LEU A 386 -6.91 18.53 14.43
C LEU A 386 -6.13 19.71 13.84
N MET A 387 -4.87 19.84 14.21
CA MET A 387 -4.07 21.05 13.95
C MET A 387 -2.86 20.74 13.07
N ASP A 388 -2.80 21.29 11.86
CA ASP A 388 -1.55 21.27 11.09
C ASP A 388 -0.46 22.08 11.81
N CYS A 389 0.72 21.48 11.95
CA CYS A 389 1.88 22.13 12.54
C CYS A 389 2.48 23.21 11.65
N GLN A 390 2.41 23.08 10.32
CA GLN A 390 3.05 24.00 9.38
C GLN A 390 2.02 24.62 8.44
N MET A 391 1.70 25.89 8.69
CA MET A 391 0.71 26.63 7.90
C MET A 391 1.04 28.14 7.90
N PRO A 392 0.64 28.91 6.88
CA PRO A 392 0.90 30.34 6.78
C PRO A 392 0.13 31.15 7.83
N VAL A 393 0.52 32.43 7.99
CA VAL A 393 -0.07 33.42 8.92
C VAL A 393 0.22 33.13 10.40
N MET A 394 -0.17 31.96 10.90
CA MET A 394 0.13 31.50 12.25
C MET A 394 0.25 29.97 12.22
N ASP A 395 1.38 29.45 12.68
CA ASP A 395 1.64 28.01 12.71
C ASP A 395 0.87 27.30 13.84
N GLY A 396 0.76 25.97 13.75
CA GLY A 396 -0.01 25.17 14.72
C GLY A 396 0.61 25.17 16.11
N PHE A 397 1.94 25.34 16.23
CA PHE A 397 2.62 25.42 17.52
C PHE A 397 2.27 26.70 18.26
N GLU A 398 2.27 27.84 17.57
CA GLU A 398 1.88 29.14 18.11
C GLU A 398 0.39 29.19 18.41
N ALA A 399 -0.45 28.67 17.51
CA ALA A 399 -1.88 28.56 17.73
C ALA A 399 -2.17 27.76 19.01
N THR A 400 -1.53 26.61 19.20
CA THR A 400 -1.72 25.77 20.40
C THR A 400 -1.25 26.48 21.66
N ARG A 401 -0.09 27.15 21.65
CA ARG A 401 0.37 27.93 22.82
C ARG A 401 -0.65 29.00 23.23
N ARG A 402 -1.27 29.67 22.26
CA ARG A 402 -2.29 30.69 22.51
C ARG A 402 -3.60 30.09 23.01
N ILE A 403 -4.02 28.94 22.47
CA ILE A 403 -5.18 28.18 23.00
C ILE A 403 -4.94 27.81 24.47
N ARG A 404 -3.74 27.30 24.81
CA ARG A 404 -3.37 26.89 26.17
C ARG A 404 -3.12 28.04 27.15
N ALA A 405 -2.87 29.25 26.66
CA ALA A 405 -2.77 30.43 27.51
C ALA A 405 -4.13 30.86 28.08
N ASP A 406 -5.23 30.40 27.49
CA ASP A 406 -6.59 30.62 27.96
C ASP A 406 -7.10 29.38 28.69
N GLY A 407 -7.18 29.47 30.02
CA GLY A 407 -7.56 28.36 30.89
C GLY A 407 -8.95 27.76 30.62
N ARG A 408 -9.79 28.41 29.80
CA ARG A 408 -11.05 27.84 29.31
C ARG A 408 -10.82 26.60 28.44
N PHE A 409 -9.67 26.47 27.79
CA PHE A 409 -9.38 25.42 26.82
C PHE A 409 -8.32 24.42 27.30
N ASP A 410 -7.97 24.40 28.58
CA ASP A 410 -6.98 23.47 29.14
C ASP A 410 -7.31 21.99 28.87
N ARG A 411 -8.60 21.67 28.81
CA ARG A 411 -9.11 20.31 28.57
C ARG A 411 -9.43 20.01 27.12
N LEU A 412 -9.38 21.00 26.22
CA LEU A 412 -9.67 20.80 24.80
C LEU A 412 -8.54 19.98 24.17
N PRO A 413 -8.80 18.77 23.66
CA PRO A 413 -7.77 17.99 22.98
C PRO A 413 -7.29 18.71 21.73
N VAL A 414 -5.98 18.91 21.60
CA VAL A 414 -5.35 19.42 20.37
C VAL A 414 -4.40 18.36 19.87
N ILE A 415 -4.70 17.78 18.71
CA ILE A 415 -3.95 16.70 18.09
C ILE A 415 -3.22 17.26 16.87
N ALA A 416 -1.90 17.15 16.88
CA ALA A 416 -1.05 17.65 15.81
C ALA A 416 -1.20 16.80 14.54
N MET A 417 -1.13 17.42 13.37
CA MET A 417 -0.91 16.74 12.10
C MET A 417 0.49 17.12 11.60
N THR A 418 1.41 16.16 11.51
CA THR A 418 2.84 16.44 11.22
C THR A 418 3.32 15.71 9.97
N ALA A 419 4.13 16.37 9.14
CA ALA A 419 4.75 15.73 7.96
C ALA A 419 5.91 14.77 8.30
N ASN A 420 6.32 14.69 9.58
CA ASN A 420 7.45 13.89 10.02
C ASN A 420 7.15 13.30 11.41
N ALA A 421 7.23 11.98 11.55
CA ALA A 421 6.92 11.25 12.79
C ALA A 421 8.16 11.02 13.69
N MET A 422 9.25 11.78 13.47
CA MET A 422 10.49 11.63 14.24
C MET A 422 10.31 12.09 15.70
N ALA A 423 11.02 11.46 16.63
CA ALA A 423 10.94 11.73 18.08
C ALA A 423 11.10 13.22 18.47
N GLY A 424 11.92 13.97 17.72
CA GLY A 424 12.14 15.40 17.97
C GLY A 424 10.96 16.32 17.64
N ASP A 425 10.02 15.91 16.80
CA ASP A 425 8.82 16.69 16.51
C ASP A 425 7.68 16.38 17.50
N ARG A 426 7.65 15.14 18.03
CA ARG A 426 6.74 14.77 19.11
C ARG A 426 7.02 15.56 20.40
N GLU A 427 8.30 15.72 20.76
CA GLU A 427 8.69 16.55 21.92
C GLU A 427 8.26 18.01 21.75
N LYS A 428 8.37 18.58 20.55
CA LYS A 428 7.92 19.95 20.26
C LYS A 428 6.40 20.10 20.35
N CYS A 429 5.65 19.11 19.86
CA CYS A 429 4.18 19.10 19.95
C CYS A 429 3.73 19.05 21.41
N LEU A 430 4.34 18.17 22.22
CA LEU A 430 4.03 18.08 23.65
C LEU A 430 4.44 19.36 24.40
N ALA A 431 5.60 19.94 24.08
CA ALA A 431 6.11 21.15 24.72
C ALA A 431 5.24 22.39 24.46
N CYS A 432 4.52 22.47 23.33
CA CYS A 432 3.59 23.55 23.05
C CYS A 432 2.17 23.30 23.59
N GLY A 433 1.92 22.14 24.21
CA GLY A 433 0.66 21.78 24.84
C GLY A 433 -0.32 20.98 23.96
N MET A 434 0.14 20.41 22.85
CA MET A 434 -0.64 19.42 22.10
C MET A 434 -0.68 18.09 22.86
N ASN A 435 -1.77 17.35 22.70
CA ASN A 435 -2.01 16.10 23.43
C ASN A 435 -1.38 14.89 22.73
N ASP A 436 -1.38 14.88 21.40
CA ASP A 436 -0.82 13.81 20.59
C ASP A 436 -0.56 14.30 19.16
N HIS A 437 -0.18 13.38 18.27
CA HIS A 437 0.10 13.66 16.88
C HIS A 437 -0.41 12.55 15.94
N ILE A 438 -0.65 12.91 14.69
CA ILE A 438 -0.99 12.06 13.56
C ILE A 438 -0.02 12.42 12.43
N ALA A 439 0.66 11.40 11.88
CA ALA A 439 1.58 11.61 10.78
C ALA A 439 0.83 11.86 9.47
N LYS A 440 1.42 12.68 8.59
CA LYS A 440 1.04 12.85 7.19
C LYS A 440 2.05 12.04 6.34
N PRO A 441 1.62 11.25 5.34
CA PRO A 441 0.24 11.05 4.89
C PRO A 441 -0.64 10.35 5.94
N ILE A 442 -1.92 10.71 5.99
CA ILE A 442 -2.85 10.29 7.05
C ILE A 442 -3.09 8.77 6.98
N ASP A 443 -2.65 8.03 8.00
CA ASP A 443 -3.16 6.68 8.26
C ASP A 443 -4.51 6.80 9.00
N VAL A 444 -5.58 6.38 8.32
CA VAL A 444 -6.95 6.46 8.82
C VAL A 444 -7.15 5.68 10.13
N ARG A 445 -6.51 4.52 10.29
CA ARG A 445 -6.60 3.71 11.52
C ARG A 445 -5.94 4.44 12.68
N GLN A 446 -4.72 4.93 12.45
CA GLN A 446 -3.98 5.68 13.47
C GLN A 446 -4.74 6.96 13.86
N MET A 447 -5.31 7.68 12.89
CA MET A 447 -6.12 8.86 13.15
C MET A 447 -7.30 8.56 14.07
N PHE A 448 -8.11 7.53 13.77
CA PHE A 448 -9.26 7.18 14.62
C PHE A 448 -8.85 6.65 15.99
N ALA A 449 -7.77 5.87 16.08
CA ALA A 449 -7.25 5.39 17.36
C ALA A 449 -6.76 6.54 18.25
N THR A 450 -6.04 7.51 17.67
CA THR A 450 -5.61 8.72 18.39
C THR A 450 -6.81 9.58 18.78
N LEU A 451 -7.76 9.79 17.88
CA LEU A 451 -8.98 10.55 18.19
C LEU A 451 -9.78 9.91 19.33
N ALA A 452 -10.03 8.59 19.31
CA ALA A 452 -10.82 7.95 20.37
C ALA A 452 -10.13 7.91 21.73
N ARG A 453 -8.80 8.03 21.76
CA ARG A 453 -8.05 8.16 23.02
C ARG A 453 -8.32 9.50 23.70
N TRP A 454 -8.52 10.56 22.92
CA TRP A 454 -8.49 11.94 23.43
C TRP A 454 -9.82 12.68 23.31
N VAL A 455 -10.63 12.36 22.31
CA VAL A 455 -11.90 13.00 22.00
C VAL A 455 -13.03 12.19 22.60
N THR A 456 -13.87 12.87 23.39
CA THR A 456 -15.11 12.32 23.91
C THR A 456 -16.26 13.18 23.39
N PRO A 457 -17.21 12.65 22.59
CA PRO A 457 -18.31 13.45 22.07
C PRO A 457 -19.17 14.03 23.20
N ALA A 458 -19.42 15.34 23.19
CA ALA A 458 -20.37 15.96 24.12
C ALA A 458 -21.82 15.48 23.93
N VAL A 459 -22.16 14.93 22.75
CA VAL A 459 -23.49 14.37 22.43
C VAL A 459 -23.34 12.89 22.04
N PRO A 460 -23.79 11.94 22.87
CA PRO A 460 -23.72 10.51 22.55
C PRO A 460 -24.55 10.13 21.31
N ALA A 461 -24.11 9.10 20.58
CA ALA A 461 -24.70 8.63 19.32
C ALA A 461 -26.25 8.48 19.32
N ALA A 462 -26.86 8.13 20.46
CA ALA A 462 -28.31 8.00 20.60
C ALA A 462 -29.08 9.33 20.46
N ALA A 463 -28.45 10.48 20.75
CA ALA A 463 -29.04 11.81 20.56
C ALA A 463 -28.69 12.44 19.19
N ALA A 464 -27.64 11.94 18.53
CA ALA A 464 -27.30 12.32 17.15
C ALA A 464 -28.31 11.71 16.16
N ASP A 465 -28.71 10.45 16.34
CA ASP A 465 -29.78 9.82 15.53
C ASP A 465 -31.15 10.52 15.70
N ALA A 466 -31.38 11.25 16.81
CA ALA A 466 -32.60 12.03 17.02
C ALA A 466 -32.54 13.46 16.44
N ARG A 467 -31.35 13.97 16.12
CA ARG A 467 -31.15 15.31 15.51
C ARG A 467 -30.89 15.23 14.00
N ASP A 468 -30.27 14.15 13.52
CA ASP A 468 -30.18 13.79 12.10
C ASP A 468 -31.40 12.99 11.62
N ALA A 469 -32.37 12.74 12.50
CA ALA A 469 -33.77 12.57 12.09
C ALA A 469 -34.33 13.89 11.56
N ALA A 470 -33.81 14.34 10.40
CA ALA A 470 -34.69 14.89 9.38
C ALA A 470 -35.87 13.92 9.22
N PRO A 471 -37.11 14.42 9.08
CA PRO A 471 -38.31 13.63 9.30
C PRO A 471 -38.26 12.36 8.47
N ALA A 472 -38.52 11.22 9.13
CA ALA A 472 -38.69 9.93 8.49
C ALA A 472 -39.53 10.09 7.21
N MET A 473 -38.99 9.60 6.10
CA MET A 473 -39.70 9.07 4.93
C MET A 473 -41.07 9.70 4.65
N ALA A 474 -41.08 10.84 3.97
CA ALA A 474 -42.15 11.09 3.01
C ALA A 474 -41.68 10.53 1.66
N ALA A 475 -42.30 9.43 1.22
CA ALA A 475 -42.13 8.89 -0.13
C ALA A 475 -42.26 10.02 -1.15
N ILE A 476 -41.40 10.03 -2.17
CA ILE A 476 -41.56 10.96 -3.30
C ILE A 476 -42.89 10.61 -3.95
N PRO A 477 -43.88 11.52 -3.98
CA PRO A 477 -45.19 11.21 -4.52
C PRO A 477 -45.05 10.82 -6.00
N PRO A 478 -45.83 9.85 -6.50
CA PRO A 478 -45.78 9.47 -7.90
C PRO A 478 -46.06 10.69 -8.77
N MET A 479 -45.13 11.00 -9.67
CA MET A 479 -45.23 12.13 -10.60
C MET A 479 -45.61 11.62 -11.99
N ALA A 480 -46.60 12.26 -12.61
CA ALA A 480 -47.02 11.90 -13.95
C ALA A 480 -45.86 12.08 -14.95
N GLY A 481 -45.45 11.00 -15.60
CA GLY A 481 -44.38 11.00 -16.61
C GLY A 481 -42.99 10.62 -16.09
N ILE A 482 -42.81 10.38 -14.78
CA ILE A 482 -41.54 9.92 -14.20
C ILE A 482 -41.77 8.65 -13.39
N ASP A 483 -41.16 7.56 -13.84
CA ASP A 483 -41.05 6.33 -13.04
C ASP A 483 -40.02 6.56 -11.93
N VAL A 484 -40.53 6.83 -10.73
CA VAL A 484 -39.72 7.19 -9.56
C VAL A 484 -38.79 6.06 -9.15
N ASP A 485 -39.22 4.79 -9.27
CA ASP A 485 -38.40 3.63 -8.89
C ASP A 485 -37.25 3.44 -9.87
N ALA A 486 -37.51 3.56 -11.18
CA ALA A 486 -36.46 3.52 -12.20
C ALA A 486 -35.48 4.70 -12.09
N ALA A 487 -35.97 5.88 -11.71
CA ALA A 487 -35.14 7.07 -11.49
C ALA A 487 -34.27 6.92 -10.23
N LEU A 488 -34.80 6.32 -9.15
CA LEU A 488 -34.07 6.04 -7.92
C LEU A 488 -32.93 5.03 -8.16
N ILE A 489 -33.15 4.01 -8.99
CA ILE A 489 -32.13 3.05 -9.39
C ILE A 489 -31.00 3.74 -10.18
N ARG A 490 -31.36 4.68 -11.08
CA ARG A 490 -30.37 5.43 -11.90
C ARG A 490 -29.47 6.36 -11.09
N VAL A 491 -29.95 6.86 -9.94
CA VAL A 491 -29.13 7.65 -9.00
C VAL A 491 -28.52 6.81 -7.88
N GLY A 492 -28.50 5.48 -8.03
CA GLY A 492 -27.85 4.58 -7.07
C GLY A 492 -28.57 4.43 -5.72
N GLY A 493 -29.86 4.76 -5.65
CA GLY A 493 -30.67 4.72 -4.44
C GLY A 493 -30.64 6.00 -3.60
N ASP A 494 -29.95 7.05 -4.07
CA ASP A 494 -29.85 8.34 -3.38
C ASP A 494 -31.08 9.21 -3.64
N ALA A 495 -32.09 9.10 -2.77
CA ALA A 495 -33.31 9.89 -2.85
C ALA A 495 -33.06 11.41 -2.69
N GLY A 496 -31.96 11.82 -2.05
CA GLY A 496 -31.59 13.22 -1.89
C GLY A 496 -31.07 13.83 -3.20
N LEU A 497 -30.24 13.08 -3.92
CA LEU A 497 -29.76 13.44 -5.25
C LEU A 497 -30.92 13.49 -6.26
N LEU A 498 -31.81 12.48 -6.24
CA LEU A 498 -32.98 12.48 -7.13
C LEU A 498 -33.86 13.72 -6.90
N ARG A 499 -34.08 14.12 -5.64
CA ARG A 499 -34.89 15.31 -5.32
C ARG A 499 -34.22 16.61 -5.78
N LYS A 500 -32.89 16.72 -5.72
CA LYS A 500 -32.14 17.86 -6.28
C LYS A 500 -32.22 17.91 -7.80
N MET A 501 -32.25 16.76 -8.48
CA MET A 501 -32.38 16.70 -9.94
C MET A 501 -33.82 16.94 -10.43
N LEU A 502 -34.82 16.70 -9.57
CA LEU A 502 -36.25 16.92 -9.86
C LEU A 502 -36.76 18.30 -9.43
N ALA A 503 -36.00 19.02 -8.59
CA ALA A 503 -36.29 20.39 -8.23
C ALA A 503 -35.89 21.32 -9.39
N TRP A 504 -36.85 22.08 -9.91
CA TRP A 504 -36.62 23.23 -10.80
C TRP A 504 -36.03 24.42 -10.03
#